data_AF-A0A2D8LJF4-F1
#
_entry.id   AF-A0A2D8LJF4-F1
#
_cell.length_a   1.000
_cell.length_b   1.000
_cell.length_c   1.000
_cell.angle_alpha   90.00
_cell.angle_beta   90.00
_cell.angle_gamma   90.00
#
_symmetry.space_group_name_H-M   'P 1'
#
loop_
_entity.id
_entity.type
_entity.pdbx_description
1 polymer ?
#
loop_
_entity_poly.entity_id
_entity_poly.type
_entity_poly.pdbx_seq_one_letter_code
_entity_poly.pdbx_strand_id
1 'polypeptide(L)'
;MCSIDNENNRTVANSSLILINENTLSFKVHRSKLSEKDFQNIFNTTSSLWEKSKEYEFEIPERIPLNQSIINRLQSKNSSLFISPGTYPIKVTNDLFIITFNLE
;
A
#
# COMPACT_ATOMS: atom_id res chain seq x y z
N MET A 1 -9.73 0.96 -7.23
CA MET A 1 -8.81 0.12 -6.44
C MET A 1 -7.38 0.35 -6.91
N CYS A 2 -6.48 0.70 -6.00
CA CYS A 2 -5.03 0.65 -6.26
C CYS A 2 -4.65 -0.82 -6.45
N SER A 3 -4.32 -1.23 -7.66
CA SER A 3 -3.65 -2.52 -7.83
C SER A 3 -2.21 -2.33 -7.35
N ILE A 4 -1.90 -2.87 -6.17
CA ILE A 4 -0.53 -3.00 -5.65
C ILE A 4 0.35 -3.74 -6.67
N ASP A 5 -0.28 -4.53 -7.55
CA ASP A 5 0.34 -5.46 -8.48
C ASP A 5 0.53 -4.96 -9.93
N ASN A 6 0.08 -3.75 -10.32
CA ASN A 6 0.12 -3.36 -11.72
C ASN A 6 1.19 -2.30 -12.02
N GLU A 7 2.33 -2.73 -12.58
CA GLU A 7 3.48 -1.87 -12.94
C GLU A 7 3.14 -0.74 -13.91
N ASN A 8 2.04 -0.86 -14.67
CA ASN A 8 1.58 0.14 -15.62
C ASN A 8 0.64 1.19 -15.01
N ASN A 9 0.34 1.12 -13.72
CA ASN A 9 -0.53 2.09 -13.06
C ASN A 9 0.31 3.28 -12.56
N ARG A 10 0.00 4.51 -12.98
CA ARG A 10 0.73 5.74 -12.59
C ARG A 10 0.84 5.94 -11.08
N THR A 11 -0.01 5.28 -10.30
CA THR A 11 -0.01 5.23 -8.83
C THR A 11 1.24 4.56 -8.25
N VAL A 12 1.97 3.74 -9.02
CA VAL A 12 3.25 3.11 -8.63
C VAL A 12 4.40 4.13 -8.57
N ALA A 13 4.37 5.20 -9.38
CA ALA A 13 5.43 6.24 -9.36
C ALA A 13 5.41 7.09 -8.08
N ASN A 14 4.28 7.10 -7.38
CA ASN A 14 4.05 7.90 -6.18
C ASN A 14 3.98 7.06 -4.91
N SER A 15 4.26 5.77 -5.04
CA SER A 15 4.28 4.84 -3.94
C SER A 15 5.59 4.06 -3.89
N SER A 16 5.90 3.52 -2.72
CA SER A 16 7.06 2.65 -2.51
C SER A 16 6.65 1.48 -1.65
N LEU A 17 7.19 0.31 -2.00
CA LEU A 17 7.07 -0.94 -1.27
C LEU A 17 8.44 -1.27 -0.69
N ILE A 18 8.50 -1.49 0.62
CA ILE A 18 9.74 -1.78 1.35
C ILE A 18 9.49 -3.00 2.22
N LEU A 19 10.27 -4.06 2.01
CA LEU A 19 10.31 -5.21 2.91
C LEU A 19 11.04 -4.76 4.19
N ILE A 20 10.32 -4.72 5.32
CA ILE A 20 10.94 -4.36 6.61
C ILE A 20 11.68 -5.57 7.17
N ASN A 21 11.06 -6.74 7.09
CA ASN A 21 11.64 -8.04 7.41
C ASN A 21 10.90 -9.12 6.60
N GLU A 22 11.27 -10.39 6.78
CA GLU A 22 10.72 -11.52 6.02
C GLU A 22 9.19 -11.63 6.07
N ASN A 23 8.55 -11.06 7.10
CA ASN A 23 7.11 -11.20 7.37
C ASN A 23 6.35 -9.87 7.29
N THR A 24 6.99 -8.75 6.94
CA THR A 24 6.32 -7.43 6.95
C THR A 24 6.70 -6.54 5.77
N LEU A 25 5.69 -5.95 5.14
CA LEU A 25 5.81 -5.09 3.97
C LEU A 25 5.22 -3.71 4.26
N SER A 26 6.03 -2.66 4.10
CA SER A 26 5.56 -1.28 4.19
C SER A 26 5.19 -0.75 2.82
N PHE A 27 3.94 -0.31 2.69
CA PHE A 27 3.47 0.44 1.53
C PHE A 27 3.33 1.91 1.91
N LYS A 28 4.09 2.77 1.21
CA LYS A 28 4.09 4.22 1.43
C LYS A 28 3.59 4.92 0.19
N VAL A 29 2.67 5.86 0.33
CA VAL A 29 2.09 6.61 -0.79
C VAL A 29 2.23 8.10 -0.54
N HIS A 30 2.82 8.83 -1.47
CA HIS A 30 3.00 10.29 -1.38
C HIS A 30 1.69 11.03 -1.65
N ARG A 31 1.16 11.66 -0.60
CA ARG A 31 -0.09 12.44 -0.62
C ARG A 31 -0.06 13.55 -1.66
N SER A 32 1.04 14.29 -1.73
CA SER A 32 1.21 15.43 -2.64
C SER A 32 1.32 15.04 -4.11
N LYS A 33 1.54 13.77 -4.41
CA LYS A 33 1.70 13.27 -5.78
C LYS A 33 0.48 12.49 -6.28
N LEU A 34 -0.46 12.16 -5.41
CA LEU A 34 -1.72 11.52 -5.80
C LEU A 34 -2.65 12.54 -6.46
N SER A 35 -3.20 12.20 -7.62
CA SER A 35 -4.30 12.96 -8.20
C SER A 35 -5.57 12.77 -7.38
N GLU A 36 -6.52 13.69 -7.47
CA GLU A 36 -7.81 13.56 -6.78
C GLU A 36 -8.58 12.28 -7.20
N LYS A 37 -8.44 11.90 -8.47
CA LYS A 37 -8.98 10.63 -8.99
C LYS A 37 -8.32 9.42 -8.33
N ASP A 38 -7.01 9.44 -8.12
CA ASP A 38 -6.30 8.35 -7.43
C ASP A 38 -6.73 8.28 -5.96
N PHE A 39 -6.88 9.42 -5.30
CA PHE A 39 -7.41 9.49 -3.93
C PHE A 39 -8.76 8.78 -3.81
N GLN A 40 -9.71 9.10 -4.69
CA GLN A 40 -11.02 8.45 -4.71
C GLN A 40 -10.90 6.95 -5.02
N ASN A 41 -10.00 6.55 -5.91
CA ASN A 41 -9.84 5.15 -6.28
C ASN A 41 -9.20 4.27 -5.21
N ILE A 42 -8.37 4.85 -4.32
CA ILE A 42 -7.64 4.14 -3.26
C ILE A 42 -8.44 4.17 -1.97
N PHE A 43 -9.00 5.34 -1.64
CA PHE A 43 -9.56 5.65 -0.32
C PHE A 43 -11.08 5.90 -0.35
N ASN A 44 -11.71 5.82 -1.51
CA ASN A 44 -13.13 6.09 -1.72
C ASN A 44 -13.58 7.44 -1.15
N THR A 45 -12.69 8.45 -1.19
CA THR A 45 -12.94 9.80 -0.67
C THR A 45 -11.99 10.84 -1.27
N THR A 46 -12.26 12.13 -1.03
CA THR A 46 -11.43 13.25 -1.49
C THR A 46 -10.24 13.48 -0.55
N SER A 47 -9.16 14.06 -1.07
CA SER A 47 -7.93 14.33 -0.30
C SER A 47 -8.12 15.25 0.90
N SER A 48 -9.12 16.14 0.85
CA SER A 48 -9.44 17.13 1.89
C SER A 48 -10.02 16.53 3.18
N LEU A 49 -10.48 15.26 3.15
CA LEU A 49 -11.12 14.60 4.29
C LEU A 49 -10.15 13.71 5.11
N TRP A 50 -8.87 13.68 4.74
CA TRP A 50 -7.82 12.91 5.42
C TRP A 50 -7.05 13.76 6.44
N GLU A 51 -7.55 13.76 7.67
CA GLU A 51 -6.97 14.46 8.81
C GLU A 51 -5.92 13.60 9.51
N LYS A 52 -4.79 14.19 9.93
CA LYS A 52 -3.74 13.43 10.62
C LYS A 52 -4.17 12.82 11.96
N SER A 53 -5.17 13.43 12.60
CA SER A 53 -5.66 13.06 13.92
C SER A 53 -6.68 11.93 13.90
N LYS A 54 -7.18 11.56 12.72
CA LYS A 54 -8.18 10.51 12.58
C LYS A 54 -7.50 9.18 12.29
N GLU A 55 -8.00 8.13 12.93
CA GLU A 55 -7.59 6.76 12.66
C GLU A 55 -8.32 6.27 11.41
N TYR A 56 -7.55 5.74 10.47
CA TYR A 56 -8.06 5.14 9.24
C TYR A 56 -7.51 3.73 9.11
N GLU A 57 -8.29 2.88 8.46
CA GLU A 57 -7.97 1.47 8.31
C GLU A 57 -8.08 1.06 6.84
N PHE A 58 -7.25 0.10 6.46
CA PHE A 58 -7.27 -0.54 5.15
C PHE A 58 -7.59 -2.02 5.35
N GLU A 59 -8.72 -2.46 4.82
CA GLU A 59 -9.16 -3.85 4.93
C GLU A 59 -8.69 -4.66 3.73
N ILE A 60 -8.04 -5.78 4.02
CA ILE A 60 -7.69 -6.81 3.03
C ILE A 60 -8.55 -8.04 3.35
N PRO A 61 -9.64 -8.27 2.59
CA PRO A 61 -10.60 -9.33 2.91
C PRO A 61 -10.08 -10.73 2.61
N GLU A 62 -9.11 -10.85 1.70
CA GLU A 62 -8.56 -12.13 1.26
C GLU A 62 -7.06 -12.03 1.02
N ARG A 63 -6.39 -13.19 1.02
CA ARG A 63 -4.95 -13.29 0.81
C ARG A 63 -4.59 -12.76 -0.59
N ILE A 64 -3.75 -11.73 -0.67
CA ILE A 64 -3.34 -11.11 -1.94
C ILE A 64 -1.96 -11.63 -2.36
N PRO A 65 -1.81 -12.32 -3.50
CA PRO A 65 -0.50 -12.73 -4.01
C PRO A 65 0.29 -11.52 -4.51
N LEU A 66 1.55 -11.39 -4.09
CA LEU A 66 2.45 -10.40 -4.68
C LEU A 66 3.00 -10.89 -6.01
N ASN A 67 3.02 -10.00 -7.01
CA ASN A 67 3.63 -10.30 -8.29
C ASN A 67 5.14 -10.61 -8.18
N GLN A 68 5.63 -11.53 -9.03
CA GLN A 68 7.04 -11.95 -9.03
C GLN A 68 8.03 -10.80 -9.24
N SER A 69 7.65 -9.79 -10.04
CA SER A 69 8.50 -8.61 -10.24
C SER A 69 8.66 -7.79 -8.95
N ILE A 70 7.61 -7.69 -8.14
CA ILE A 70 7.65 -7.05 -6.82
C ILE A 70 8.53 -7.88 -5.88
N ILE A 71 8.32 -9.20 -5.82
CA ILE A 71 9.13 -10.12 -5.01
C ILE A 71 10.63 -9.97 -5.34
N ASN A 72 10.97 -9.93 -6.63
CA ASN A 72 12.34 -9.73 -7.10
C ASN A 72 12.91 -8.36 -6.67
N ARG A 73 12.11 -7.29 -6.78
CA ARG A 73 12.51 -5.94 -6.34
C ARG A 73 12.70 -5.84 -4.84
N LEU A 74 11.92 -6.60 -4.06
CA LEU A 74 12.05 -6.70 -2.61
C LEU A 74 13.24 -7.58 -2.19
N GLN A 75 13.94 -8.20 -3.14
CA GLN A 75 15.06 -9.11 -2.90
C GLN A 75 14.70 -10.26 -1.94
N SER A 76 13.43 -10.65 -1.92
CA SER A 76 12.97 -11.78 -1.10
C SER A 76 13.48 -13.10 -1.67
N LYS A 77 13.87 -14.02 -0.79
CA LYS A 77 14.24 -15.39 -1.16
C LYS A 77 13.01 -16.28 -1.41
N ASN A 78 11.83 -15.85 -0.98
CA ASN A 78 10.60 -16.59 -1.14
C ASN A 78 9.98 -16.28 -2.51
N SER A 79 9.85 -17.31 -3.35
CA SER A 79 9.22 -17.22 -4.68
C SER A 79 7.70 -17.00 -4.62
N SER A 80 7.11 -17.06 -3.43
CA SER A 80 5.70 -16.82 -3.22
C SER A 80 5.55 -16.06 -1.92
N LEU A 81 5.12 -14.80 -2.03
CA LEU A 81 4.80 -13.94 -0.91
C LEU A 81 3.39 -13.43 -1.09
N PHE A 82 2.64 -13.42 -0.01
CA PHE A 82 1.27 -12.96 -0.01
C PHE A 82 1.06 -11.98 1.12
N ILE A 83 0.19 -11.00 0.91
CA ILE A 83 -0.30 -10.16 1.99
C ILE A 83 -1.41 -10.92 2.73
N SER A 84 -1.28 -11.05 4.05
CA SER A 84 -2.30 -11.66 4.90
C SER A 84 -3.60 -10.86 4.88
N PRO A 85 -4.77 -11.52 4.93
CA PRO A 85 -6.03 -10.82 5.16
C PRO A 85 -6.04 -10.17 6.56
N GLY A 86 -6.75 -9.07 6.69
CA GLY A 86 -6.90 -8.35 7.95
C GLY A 86 -7.13 -6.85 7.79
N THR A 87 -7.24 -6.19 8.93
CA THR A 87 -7.43 -4.74 9.02
C THR A 87 -6.10 -4.09 9.40
N TYR A 88 -5.62 -3.18 8.54
CA TYR A 88 -4.32 -2.55 8.69
C TYR A 88 -4.48 -1.05 8.95
N PRO A 89 -3.90 -0.52 10.04
CA PRO A 89 -3.98 0.91 10.31
C PRO A 89 -3.19 1.70 9.26
N ILE A 90 -3.79 2.78 8.77
CA ILE A 90 -3.16 3.72 7.85
C ILE A 90 -2.58 4.86 8.68
N LYS A 91 -1.26 4.91 8.78
CA LYS A 91 -0.56 6.04 9.41
C LYS A 91 -0.54 7.21 8.44
N VAL A 92 -1.22 8.30 8.82
CA VAL A 92 -1.29 9.54 8.04
C VAL A 92 -0.24 10.53 8.55
N THR A 93 0.61 11.01 7.65
CA THR A 93 1.58 12.08 7.92
C THR A 93 1.29 13.30 7.03
N ASN A 94 2.15 14.33 7.08
CA ASN A 94 2.04 15.46 6.14
C ASN A 94 2.09 15.01 4.69
N ASP A 95 3.06 14.14 4.36
CA ASP A 95 3.40 13.85 2.97
C ASP A 95 3.09 12.41 2.56
N LEU A 96 2.86 11.52 3.52
CA LEU A 96 2.71 10.09 3.27
C LEU A 96 1.45 9.50 3.93
N PHE A 97 0.84 8.56 3.21
CA PHE A 97 0.10 7.45 3.80
C PHE A 97 1.04 6.26 3.95
N ILE A 98 1.00 5.59 5.09
CA ILE A 98 1.85 4.44 5.36
C ILE A 98 0.97 3.30 5.88
N ILE A 99 1.03 2.16 5.22
CA ILE A 99 0.35 0.92 5.62
C ILE A 99 1.43 -0.14 5.80
N THR A 100 1.34 -0.94 6.86
CA THR A 100 2.29 -2.03 7.11
C THR A 100 1.52 -3.34 7.10
N PHE A 101 1.78 -4.15 6.09
CA PHE A 101 1.15 -5.43 5.85
C PHE A 101 1.95 -6.56 6.47
N ASN A 102 1.25 -7.59 6.95
CA ASN A 102 1.87 -8.87 7.30
C ASN A 102 1.95 -9.74 6.05
N LEU A 103 3.03 -10.52 5.94
CA LEU A 103 3.28 -11.44 4.84
C LEU A 103 3.21 -12.90 5.29
N GLU A 104 2.78 -13.77 4.38
CA GLU A 104 2.66 -15.23 4.50
C GLU A 104 3.13 -15.98 3.26
#